data_AF-A0AAU8ZRE0-F1
#
_entry.id   AF-A0AAU8ZRE0-F1
#
_cell.length_a   1.000
_cell.length_b   1.000
_cell.length_c   1.000
_cell.angle_alpha   90.00
_cell.angle_beta   90.00
_cell.angle_gamma   90.00
#
_symmetry.space_group_name_H-M   'P 1'
#
loop_
_entity.id
_entity.type
_entity.pdbx_description
1 polymer ?
#
loop_
_entity_poly.entity_id
_entity_poly.type
_entity_poly.pdbx_seq_one_letter_code
_entity_poly.pdbx_strand_id
1 'polypeptide(L)'
;MTAKTPAERKAAQRKRQRSAGMVIPQWQIEAEEHEMIKRNCALRRPGREPYDEAEYIQMLIRNDDARLKREIAELSQRCCGKCGEALPVAECCLSGDAECWNTRGWHEMKLKVEW
;
A
#
# COMPACT_ATOMS: atom_id res chain seq x y z
N MET A 1 -10.27 -17.91 40.87
CA MET A 1 -10.18 -17.02 39.69
C MET A 1 -9.98 -17.88 38.46
N THR A 2 -11.00 -18.05 37.64
CA THR A 2 -10.93 -18.89 36.43
C THR A 2 -10.02 -18.24 35.39
N ALA A 3 -9.03 -18.99 34.91
CA ALA A 3 -8.10 -18.52 33.89
C ALA A 3 -8.84 -18.28 32.56
N LYS A 4 -8.66 -17.10 31.98
CA LYS A 4 -9.26 -16.75 30.69
C LYS A 4 -8.82 -17.74 29.61
N THR A 5 -9.79 -18.21 28.83
CA THR A 5 -9.53 -19.10 27.71
C THR A 5 -8.60 -18.41 26.69
N PRO A 6 -7.84 -19.17 25.87
CA PRO A 6 -7.01 -18.60 24.81
C PRO A 6 -7.79 -17.69 23.84
N ALA A 7 -9.06 -18.03 23.58
CA ALA A 7 -9.96 -17.24 22.74
C ALA A 7 -10.32 -15.88 23.37
N GLU A 8 -10.62 -15.86 24.68
CA GLU A 8 -10.90 -14.63 25.44
C GLU A 8 -9.67 -13.72 25.55
N ARG A 9 -8.47 -14.31 25.70
CA ARG A 9 -7.20 -13.57 25.69
C ARG A 9 -6.94 -12.90 24.35
N LYS A 10 -7.09 -13.63 23.24
CA LYS A 10 -6.98 -13.08 21.89
C LYS A 10 -8.05 -12.02 21.60
N ALA A 11 -9.28 -12.21 22.07
CA ALA A 11 -10.35 -11.22 21.92
C ALA A 11 -10.07 -9.92 22.70
N ALA A 12 -9.56 -10.02 23.93
CA ALA A 12 -9.15 -8.87 24.74
C ALA A 12 -7.96 -8.11 24.13
N GLN A 13 -6.99 -8.83 23.55
CA GLN A 13 -5.87 -8.24 22.82
C GLN A 13 -6.34 -7.48 21.58
N ARG A 14 -7.22 -8.08 20.76
CA ARG A 14 -7.84 -7.42 19.61
C ARG A 14 -8.65 -6.18 20.02
N LYS A 15 -9.36 -6.24 21.16
CA LYS A 15 -10.10 -5.09 21.69
C LYS A 15 -9.15 -3.94 22.06
N ARG A 16 -8.03 -4.22 22.74
CA ARG A 16 -7.01 -3.20 23.08
C ARG A 16 -6.36 -2.60 21.82
N GLN A 17 -6.03 -3.44 20.84
CA GLN A 17 -5.47 -2.99 19.57
C GLN A 17 -6.45 -2.08 18.82
N ARG A 18 -7.72 -2.46 18.73
CA ARG A 18 -8.78 -1.63 18.13
C ARG A 18 -8.98 -0.31 18.88
N SER A 19 -8.99 -0.33 20.21
CA SER A 19 -9.07 0.89 21.03
C SER A 19 -7.85 1.80 20.85
N ALA A 20 -6.71 1.27 20.44
CA ALA A 20 -5.51 2.03 20.07
C ALA A 20 -5.50 2.45 18.58
N GLY A 21 -6.63 2.33 17.87
CA GLY A 21 -6.73 2.66 16.45
C GLY A 21 -6.04 1.68 15.51
N MET A 22 -5.52 0.55 16.01
CA MET A 22 -4.90 -0.47 15.16
C MET A 22 -6.00 -1.27 14.46
N VAL A 23 -5.88 -1.35 13.13
CA VAL A 23 -6.70 -2.20 12.28
C VAL A 23 -5.92 -3.48 12.01
N ILE A 24 -6.61 -4.63 12.09
CA ILE A 24 -6.05 -5.92 11.65
C ILE A 24 -6.66 -6.18 10.28
N PRO A 25 -5.97 -5.83 9.19
CA PRO A 25 -6.47 -6.13 7.87
C PRO A 25 -6.44 -7.65 7.62
N GLN A 26 -7.41 -8.13 6.84
CA GLN A 26 -7.49 -9.52 6.41
C GLN A 26 -7.63 -9.53 4.89
N TRP A 27 -6.68 -10.19 4.23
CA TRP A 27 -6.67 -10.39 2.80
C TRP A 27 -6.26 -11.82 2.50
N GLN A 28 -6.66 -12.32 1.34
CA GLN A 28 -6.20 -13.59 0.79
C GLN A 28 -5.07 -13.28 -0.18
N ILE A 29 -3.99 -14.04 -0.07
CA ILE A 29 -2.85 -14.01 -0.99
C ILE A 29 -2.57 -15.43 -1.44
N GLU A 30 -1.94 -15.57 -2.59
CA GLU A 30 -1.50 -16.85 -3.09
C GLU A 30 -0.36 -17.41 -2.22
N ALA A 31 -0.21 -18.73 -2.23
CA ALA A 31 0.85 -19.39 -1.48
C ALA A 31 2.25 -18.91 -1.92
N GLU A 32 2.41 -18.65 -3.21
CA GLU A 32 3.65 -18.10 -3.76
C GLU A 32 3.96 -16.70 -3.20
N GLU A 33 2.97 -15.81 -3.15
CA GLU A 33 3.12 -14.47 -2.56
C GLU A 33 3.50 -14.54 -1.08
N HIS A 34 2.95 -15.51 -0.33
CA HIS A 34 3.33 -15.72 1.07
C HIS A 34 4.78 -16.17 1.22
N GLU A 35 5.26 -17.07 0.35
CA GLU A 35 6.67 -17.48 0.33
C GLU A 35 7.59 -16.32 -0.08
N MET A 36 7.16 -15.46 -1.01
CA MET A 36 7.88 -14.24 -1.33
C MET A 36 8.03 -13.33 -0.10
N ILE A 37 6.98 -13.18 0.72
CA ILE A 37 7.04 -12.41 1.97
C ILE A 37 8.09 -13.00 2.92
N LYS A 38 8.02 -14.30 3.22
CA LYS A 38 8.96 -14.96 4.15
C LYS A 38 10.42 -14.84 3.69
N ARG A 39 10.66 -15.15 2.40
CA ARG A 39 11.98 -15.04 1.79
C ARG A 39 12.52 -13.62 1.91
N ASN A 40 11.71 -12.61 1.59
CA ASN A 40 12.12 -11.22 1.60
C ASN A 40 12.36 -10.67 3.02
N CYS A 41 11.65 -11.18 4.04
CA CYS A 41 11.90 -10.83 5.44
C CYS A 41 13.34 -11.15 5.87
N ALA A 42 13.86 -12.31 5.46
CA ALA A 42 15.24 -12.69 5.74
C ALA A 42 16.25 -11.94 4.85
N LEU A 43 16.00 -11.88 3.54
CA LEU A 43 16.94 -11.28 2.58
C LEU A 43 17.19 -9.79 2.82
N ARG A 44 16.22 -9.06 3.38
CA ARG A 44 16.37 -7.63 3.69
C ARG A 44 17.11 -7.34 5.00
N ARG A 45 17.46 -8.36 5.78
CA ARG A 45 18.23 -8.25 7.03
C ARG A 45 19.36 -9.30 7.09
N PRO A 46 20.31 -9.29 6.15
CA PRO A 46 21.39 -10.28 6.13
C PRO A 46 22.24 -10.20 7.40
N GLY A 47 22.47 -11.34 8.07
CA GLY A 47 23.24 -11.41 9.31
C GLY A 47 22.54 -10.79 10.53
N ARG A 48 21.22 -10.64 10.48
CA ARG A 48 20.36 -10.15 11.57
C ARG A 48 19.09 -11.00 11.64
N GLU A 49 18.33 -10.83 12.72
CA GLU A 49 17.01 -11.44 12.83
C GLU A 49 16.12 -10.92 11.67
N PRO A 50 15.43 -11.82 10.94
CA PRO A 50 14.48 -11.42 9.91
C PRO A 50 13.40 -10.46 10.42
N TYR A 51 12.76 -9.76 9.50
CA TYR A 51 11.52 -9.04 9.83
C TYR A 51 10.41 -10.02 10.28
N ASP A 52 9.58 -9.59 11.22
CA ASP A 52 8.23 -10.16 11.34
C ASP A 52 7.42 -9.78 10.08
N GLU A 53 6.54 -10.66 9.62
CA GLU A 53 5.75 -10.42 8.39
C GLU A 53 4.94 -9.12 8.49
N ALA A 54 4.37 -8.80 9.65
CA ALA A 54 3.62 -7.56 9.84
C ALA A 54 4.55 -6.34 9.85
N GLU A 55 5.75 -6.42 10.43
CA GLU A 55 6.76 -5.36 10.36
C GLU A 55 7.17 -5.09 8.91
N TYR A 56 7.39 -6.16 8.14
CA TYR A 56 7.77 -6.07 6.74
C TYR A 56 6.70 -5.37 5.90
N ILE A 57 5.44 -5.82 5.99
CA ILE A 57 4.32 -5.21 5.26
C ILE A 57 4.09 -3.76 5.69
N GLN A 58 4.16 -3.46 6.99
CA GLN A 58 4.03 -2.09 7.48
C GLN A 58 5.12 -1.16 6.94
N MET A 59 6.34 -1.66 6.72
CA MET A 59 7.41 -0.89 6.11
C MET A 59 7.16 -0.67 4.62
N LEU A 60 6.71 -1.71 3.90
CA LEU A 60 6.36 -1.58 2.48
C LEU A 60 5.26 -0.54 2.25
N ILE A 61 4.21 -0.54 3.08
CA ILE A 61 3.13 0.45 3.01
C ILE A 61 3.68 1.88 3.16
N ARG A 62 4.57 2.12 4.13
CA ARG A 62 5.18 3.45 4.33
C ARG A 62 6.07 3.86 3.16
N ASN A 63 6.85 2.93 2.64
CA ASN A 63 7.73 3.19 1.51
C ASN A 63 6.94 3.52 0.25
N ASP A 64 5.85 2.79 -0.01
CA ASP A 64 4.96 3.02 -1.14
C ASP A 64 4.22 4.36 -1.01
N ASP A 65 3.64 4.66 0.15
CA ASP A 65 2.98 5.96 0.41
C ASP A 65 3.94 7.14 0.22
N ALA A 66 5.17 7.03 0.73
CA ALA A 66 6.19 8.06 0.56
C ALA A 66 6.60 8.23 -0.92
N ARG A 67 6.68 7.14 -1.68
CA ARG A 67 6.94 7.18 -3.12
C ARG A 67 5.79 7.85 -3.87
N LEU A 68 4.56 7.39 -3.64
CA LEU A 68 3.36 7.92 -4.29
C LEU A 68 3.20 9.42 -4.05
N LYS A 69 3.45 9.89 -2.82
CA LYS A 69 3.43 11.34 -2.51
C LYS A 69 4.43 12.14 -3.33
N ARG A 70 5.64 11.61 -3.57
CA ARG A 70 6.64 12.28 -4.42
C ARG A 70 6.20 12.29 -5.88
N GLU A 71 5.74 11.16 -6.40
CA GLU A 71 5.24 11.04 -7.77
C GLU A 71 4.08 12.01 -8.04
N ILE A 72 3.13 12.11 -7.11
CA ILE A 72 2.03 13.08 -7.20
C ILE A 72 2.58 14.51 -7.17
N ALA A 73 3.50 14.84 -6.26
CA ALA A 73 4.05 16.19 -6.16
C ALA A 73 4.81 16.63 -7.43
N GLU A 74 5.54 15.70 -8.07
CA GLU A 74 6.19 15.94 -9.36
C GLU A 74 5.16 16.10 -10.48
N LEU A 75 4.16 15.22 -10.52
CA LEU A 75 3.08 15.25 -11.51
C LEU A 75 2.28 16.54 -11.45
N SER A 76 2.00 17.07 -10.25
CA SER A 76 1.26 18.31 -10.03
C SER A 76 1.96 19.59 -10.50
N GLN A 77 3.21 19.50 -10.96
CA GLN A 77 3.89 20.60 -11.66
C GLN A 77 3.44 20.75 -13.11
N ARG A 78 2.68 19.78 -13.63
CA ARG A 78 2.13 19.75 -14.98
C ARG A 78 0.62 19.92 -14.92
N CYS A 79 0.04 20.45 -16.00
CA CYS A 79 -1.40 20.55 -16.19
C CYS A 79 -1.87 19.64 -17.32
N CYS A 80 -3.13 19.22 -17.28
CA CYS A 80 -3.78 18.54 -18.39
C CYS A 80 -3.90 19.49 -19.58
N GLY A 81 -3.51 19.05 -20.78
CA GLY A 81 -3.59 19.86 -22.00
C GLY A 81 -5.03 20.20 -22.43
N LYS A 82 -6.04 19.56 -21.84
CA LYS A 82 -7.46 19.77 -22.17
C LYS A 82 -8.23 20.60 -21.16
N CYS A 83 -8.27 20.21 -19.89
CA CYS A 83 -8.97 20.98 -18.86
C CYS A 83 -8.08 22.06 -18.20
N GLY A 84 -6.76 22.03 -18.39
CA GLY A 84 -5.84 22.98 -17.76
C GLY A 84 -5.61 22.76 -16.27
N GLU A 85 -6.31 21.81 -15.65
CA GLU A 85 -6.15 21.47 -14.23
C GLU A 85 -4.81 20.77 -13.96
N ALA A 86 -4.28 20.97 -12.75
CA ALA A 86 -3.06 20.32 -12.29
C ALA A 86 -3.24 18.80 -12.21
N LEU A 87 -2.22 18.06 -12.65
CA LEU A 87 -2.24 16.60 -12.64
C LEU A 87 -1.97 16.03 -11.23
N PRO A 88 -2.40 14.81 -10.89
CA PRO A 88 -3.30 13.96 -11.67
C PRO A 88 -4.74 14.50 -11.67
N VAL A 89 -5.40 14.41 -12.82
CA VAL A 89 -6.83 14.76 -12.95
C VAL A 89 -7.67 13.47 -12.93
N ALA A 90 -8.67 13.42 -12.05
CA ALA A 90 -9.56 12.26 -11.94
C ALA A 90 -10.72 12.33 -12.96
N GLU A 91 -11.17 13.54 -13.27
CA GLU A 91 -12.23 13.82 -14.24
C GLU A 91 -11.78 14.93 -15.18
N CYS A 92 -12.17 14.83 -16.46
CA CYS A 92 -11.88 15.86 -17.45
C CYS A 92 -13.02 15.93 -18.47
N CYS A 93 -13.43 17.14 -18.84
CA CYS A 93 -14.49 17.38 -19.82
C CYS A 93 -14.20 16.79 -21.21
N LEU A 94 -12.94 16.50 -21.53
CA LEU A 94 -12.49 15.90 -22.79
C LEU A 94 -11.80 14.54 -22.56
N SER A 95 -12.24 13.78 -21.54
CA SER A 95 -11.79 12.40 -21.33
C SER A 95 -12.09 11.56 -22.57
N GLY A 96 -11.08 10.83 -23.07
CA GLY A 96 -11.12 10.12 -24.35
C GLY A 96 -10.28 10.79 -25.45
N ASP A 97 -9.98 12.08 -25.31
CA ASP A 97 -9.04 12.76 -26.20
C ASP A 97 -7.60 12.27 -25.96
N ALA A 98 -6.81 12.17 -27.03
CA ALA A 98 -5.43 11.71 -26.99
C ALA A 98 -4.49 12.62 -26.19
N GLU A 99 -4.76 13.92 -26.13
CA GLU A 99 -3.97 14.89 -25.36
C GLU A 99 -4.50 15.09 -23.93
N CYS A 100 -5.62 14.46 -23.58
CA CYS A 100 -6.15 14.48 -22.22
C CYS A 100 -5.37 13.50 -21.34
N TRP A 101 -4.76 14.00 -20.27
CA TRP A 101 -4.00 13.16 -19.34
C TRP A 101 -4.89 12.10 -18.67
N ASN A 102 -6.15 12.41 -18.34
CA ASN A 102 -7.06 11.42 -17.74
C ASN A 102 -7.22 10.15 -18.62
N THR A 103 -7.12 10.30 -19.94
CA THR A 103 -7.32 9.19 -20.89
C THR A 103 -6.24 8.10 -20.76
N ARG A 104 -4.97 8.49 -20.64
CA ARG A 104 -3.82 7.54 -20.66
C ARG A 104 -2.73 7.81 -19.63
N GLY A 105 -2.68 9.02 -19.09
CA GLY A 105 -1.66 9.47 -18.15
C GLY A 105 -1.68 8.73 -16.81
N TRP A 106 -2.82 8.20 -16.38
CA TRP A 106 -2.90 7.35 -15.17
C TRP A 106 -2.00 6.10 -15.26
N HIS A 107 -1.60 5.68 -16.46
CA HIS A 107 -0.61 4.60 -16.62
C HIS A 107 0.80 4.96 -16.11
N GLU A 108 1.10 6.25 -15.93
CA GLU A 108 2.30 6.73 -15.24
C GLU A 108 2.25 6.41 -13.74
N MET A 109 1.05 6.37 -13.14
CA MET A 109 0.85 6.24 -11.69
C MET A 109 0.49 4.81 -11.23
N LYS A 110 0.06 3.93 -12.15
CA LYS A 110 -0.37 2.58 -11.77
C LYS A 110 0.83 1.71 -11.35
N LEU A 111 0.64 0.90 -10.32
CA LEU A 111 1.59 -0.16 -9.98
C LEU A 111 1.70 -1.16 -11.15
N LYS A 112 2.92 -1.60 -11.43
CA LYS A 112 3.24 -2.63 -12.42
C LYS A 112 4.03 -3.72 -11.71
N VAL A 113 3.64 -4.97 -11.93
CA VAL A 113 4.44 -6.13 -11.53
C VAL A 113 5.40 -6.42 -12.68
N GLU A 114 6.69 -6.42 -12.38
CA GLU A 114 7.73 -6.84 -13.33
C GLU A 114 8.02 -8.32 -13.06
N TRP A 115 7.95 -9.14 -14.12
CA TRP A 115 8.19 -10.59 -14.09
C TRP A 115 9.56 -10.91 -14.67
#